data_AF-A0A5C6AI47-F1
#
_entry.id   AF-A0A5C6AI47-F1
#
_cell.length_a   1.000
_cell.length_b   1.000
_cell.length_c   1.000
_cell.angle_alpha   90.00
_cell.angle_beta   90.00
_cell.angle_gamma   90.00
#
_symmetry.space_group_name_H-M   'P 1'
#
loop_
_entity.id
_entity.type
_entity.pdbx_description
1 polymer ?
#
loop_
_entity_poly.entity_id
_entity_poly.type
_entity_poly.pdbx_seq_one_letter_code
_entity_poly.pdbx_strand_id
1 'polypeptide(L)'
;MSVLTVNPKLRSRRMMITMGSVLSLFSWVIGLDHAIMAQEPNIAAEKSVVSDRPDLLAMMVTEGVQLTPDKRFVLPRPDLVSIDGELVSSTEAEKAFAEIAGRHGDRFSKDSVVAPISVQTDSINNDAGERIGHFIDVAFVVHQTIEEIRKSEALEDFKRQDDPTRTIELSDDKDADDFEKNRTRALTEEELKTFGVSADDEFETLGYLQLPILSQVVVRGVARTRRSVWSEDDVDAPVILTWLIDSRFRSDTPTDDSIANQWRPIERSSTGEKYLGSPRSYAGLGGYVAITPVPGTPEASLVQIRFVLHEPQDWFSGRNLLRSKLPILVQDRVRNLRRELQ
;
A
#
# COMPACT_ATOMS: atom_id res chain seq x y z
N MET A 1 43.15 7.49 48.67
CA MET A 1 43.29 6.37 47.71
C MET A 1 42.05 5.50 47.84
N SER A 2 41.07 5.71 46.96
CA SER A 2 39.91 4.81 46.79
C SER A 2 39.67 4.71 45.29
N VAL A 3 39.84 3.50 44.78
CA VAL A 3 39.77 3.15 43.36
C VAL A 3 38.29 3.04 42.99
N LEU A 4 37.82 3.93 42.11
CA LEU A 4 36.50 3.86 41.49
C LEU A 4 36.56 2.86 40.33
N THR A 5 35.94 1.70 40.54
CA THR A 5 35.78 0.66 39.54
C THR A 5 34.73 1.09 38.52
N VAL A 6 35.17 1.45 37.31
CA VAL A 6 34.30 1.76 36.17
C VAL A 6 33.75 0.45 35.59
N ASN A 7 32.43 0.32 35.54
CA ASN A 7 31.72 -0.84 35.02
C ASN A 7 31.53 -0.68 33.48
N PRO A 8 32.14 -1.53 32.62
CA PRO A 8 32.03 -1.39 31.17
C PRO A 8 30.91 -2.29 30.65
N LYS A 9 29.65 -1.86 30.82
CA LYS A 9 28.48 -2.44 30.14
C LYS A 9 27.55 -1.34 29.61
N LEU A 10 28.09 -0.53 28.71
CA LEU A 10 27.31 0.28 27.76
C LEU A 10 27.73 -0.16 26.35
N ARG A 11 27.32 -1.36 25.96
CA ARG A 11 27.37 -1.83 24.58
C ARG A 11 26.09 -1.40 23.87
N SER A 12 26.29 -0.69 22.76
CA SER A 12 25.33 -0.20 21.78
C SER A 12 23.97 -0.93 21.77
N ARG A 13 22.91 -0.24 22.20
CA ARG A 13 21.57 -0.48 21.67
C ARG A 13 21.56 0.01 20.23
N ARG A 14 21.69 -0.89 19.27
CA ARG A 14 21.30 -0.60 17.89
C ARG A 14 19.80 -0.37 17.92
N MET A 15 19.42 0.87 17.67
CA MET A 15 18.05 1.33 17.49
C MET A 15 17.52 0.67 16.21
N MET A 16 16.85 -0.47 16.36
CA MET A 16 16.05 -1.08 15.29
C MET A 16 14.74 -0.30 15.30
N ILE A 17 14.65 0.71 14.43
CA ILE A 17 13.43 1.48 14.22
C ILE A 17 12.55 0.65 13.27
N THR A 18 11.31 0.41 13.65
CA THR A 18 10.28 -0.30 12.91
C THR A 18 9.92 0.46 11.63
N MET A 19 10.07 -0.20 10.48
CA MET A 19 10.21 0.46 9.18
C MET A 19 9.43 -0.34 8.12
N GLY A 20 8.09 -0.29 8.16
CA GLY A 20 7.23 -1.26 7.43
C GLY A 20 5.99 -0.74 6.72
N SER A 21 5.66 0.55 6.82
CA SER A 21 4.34 1.08 6.45
C SER A 21 3.95 0.97 4.97
N VAL A 22 4.88 1.12 4.04
CA VAL A 22 4.53 1.23 2.60
C VAL A 22 4.08 -0.11 1.97
N LEU A 23 4.46 -1.25 2.54
CA LEU A 23 3.90 -2.56 2.18
C LEU A 23 2.83 -3.04 3.17
N SER A 24 2.67 -2.40 4.32
CA SER A 24 1.42 -2.50 5.07
C SER A 24 0.24 -1.96 4.27
N LEU A 25 0.45 -1.06 3.30
CA LEU A 25 -0.56 -0.72 2.27
C LEU A 25 -0.90 -1.92 1.39
N PHE A 26 0.06 -2.75 0.98
CA PHE A 26 -0.22 -4.00 0.23
C PHE A 26 -1.04 -4.97 1.09
N SER A 27 -0.63 -5.19 2.34
CA SER A 27 -1.41 -6.00 3.30
C SER A 27 -2.79 -5.43 3.58
N TRP A 28 -2.93 -4.10 3.61
CA TRP A 28 -4.20 -3.40 3.82
C TRP A 28 -5.13 -3.44 2.60
N VAL A 29 -4.60 -3.26 1.39
CA VAL A 29 -5.34 -3.37 0.12
C VAL A 29 -5.97 -4.75 -0.01
N ILE A 30 -5.22 -5.79 0.34
CA ILE A 30 -5.72 -7.18 0.30
C ILE A 30 -6.62 -7.49 1.50
N GLY A 31 -6.42 -6.82 2.64
CA GLY A 31 -7.24 -6.98 3.83
C GLY A 31 -8.65 -6.40 3.73
N LEU A 32 -8.79 -5.21 3.17
CA LEU A 32 -10.11 -4.62 2.87
C LEU A 32 -10.93 -5.45 1.90
N ASP A 33 -10.25 -6.16 0.99
CA ASP A 33 -10.88 -7.02 0.00
C ASP A 33 -11.69 -8.16 0.65
N HIS A 34 -11.21 -8.72 1.76
CA HIS A 34 -11.88 -9.86 2.38
C HIS A 34 -13.09 -9.50 3.24
N ALA A 35 -13.23 -8.24 3.67
CA ALA A 35 -14.46 -7.75 4.30
C ALA A 35 -15.67 -7.82 3.36
N ILE A 36 -15.41 -7.73 2.04
CA ILE A 36 -16.39 -7.92 0.97
C ILE A 36 -16.85 -9.39 0.90
N MET A 37 -16.03 -10.37 1.32
CA MET A 37 -16.38 -11.80 1.29
C MET A 37 -17.12 -12.28 2.56
N ALA A 38 -17.00 -11.58 3.68
CA ALA A 38 -17.70 -11.93 4.93
C ALA A 38 -19.16 -11.47 4.95
N GLN A 39 -19.52 -10.50 4.10
CA GLN A 39 -20.92 -10.20 3.80
C GLN A 39 -21.38 -11.17 2.71
N GLU A 40 -22.22 -12.16 3.05
CA GLU A 40 -22.87 -13.00 2.04
C GLU A 40 -23.62 -12.09 1.05
N PRO A 41 -23.20 -12.00 -0.22
CA PRO A 41 -24.04 -11.40 -1.23
C PRO A 41 -25.15 -12.43 -1.48
N ASN A 42 -26.38 -12.09 -1.10
CA ASN A 42 -27.54 -12.81 -1.59
C ASN A 42 -27.72 -12.43 -3.07
N ILE A 43 -26.88 -12.96 -3.96
CA ILE A 43 -26.87 -12.65 -5.38
C ILE A 43 -27.03 -13.95 -6.15
N ALA A 44 -28.24 -14.12 -6.69
CA ALA A 44 -28.49 -15.02 -7.80
C ALA A 44 -27.65 -14.58 -9.00
N ALA A 45 -27.04 -15.54 -9.68
CA ALA A 45 -26.22 -15.36 -10.87
C ALA A 45 -26.86 -14.39 -11.89
N GLU A 46 -26.36 -13.16 -11.95
CA GLU A 46 -26.64 -12.22 -13.04
C GLU A 46 -25.33 -11.61 -13.56
N LYS A 47 -25.29 -11.51 -14.89
CA LYS A 47 -24.20 -11.01 -15.73
C LYS A 47 -23.61 -9.73 -15.17
N SER A 48 -22.27 -9.65 -15.18
CA SER A 48 -21.43 -8.45 -14.99
C SER A 48 -22.21 -7.14 -15.12
N VAL A 49 -22.74 -6.64 -14.00
CA VAL A 49 -23.36 -5.32 -13.95
C VAL A 49 -22.23 -4.32 -14.14
N VAL A 50 -22.18 -3.69 -15.31
CA VAL A 50 -21.25 -2.59 -15.56
C VAL A 50 -21.67 -1.44 -14.65
N SER A 51 -20.92 -1.24 -13.57
CA SER A 51 -21.12 -0.11 -12.67
C SER A 51 -21.00 1.20 -13.46
N ASP A 52 -21.98 2.11 -13.31
CA ASP A 52 -21.93 3.47 -13.86
C ASP A 52 -20.80 4.32 -13.25
N ARG A 53 -20.09 3.81 -12.23
CA ARG A 53 -18.94 4.48 -11.61
C ARG A 53 -17.65 4.15 -12.35
N PRO A 54 -16.82 5.17 -12.67
CA PRO A 54 -15.57 4.97 -13.40
C PRO A 54 -14.69 3.93 -12.69
N ASP A 55 -14.16 2.98 -13.46
CA ASP A 55 -13.18 2.02 -12.97
C ASP A 55 -11.99 2.77 -12.37
N LEU A 56 -11.69 2.45 -11.11
CA LEU A 56 -10.63 3.11 -10.35
C LEU A 56 -9.26 2.87 -11.01
N LEU A 57 -9.05 1.70 -11.61
CA LEU A 57 -7.82 1.42 -12.36
C LEU A 57 -7.75 2.28 -13.61
N ALA A 58 -8.80 2.26 -14.44
CA ALA A 58 -8.90 3.10 -15.64
C ALA A 58 -8.64 4.58 -15.32
N MET A 59 -9.26 5.12 -14.26
CA MET A 59 -9.05 6.50 -13.83
C MET A 59 -7.59 6.79 -13.45
N MET A 60 -6.93 5.90 -12.70
CA MET A 60 -5.52 6.08 -12.32
C MET A 60 -4.56 6.04 -13.51
N VAL A 61 -4.83 5.22 -14.53
CA VAL A 61 -3.94 5.05 -15.69
C VAL A 61 -4.29 5.96 -16.87
N THR A 62 -5.38 6.72 -16.78
CA THR A 62 -5.79 7.69 -17.83
C THR A 62 -5.80 9.13 -17.31
N GLU A 63 -6.51 9.40 -16.21
CA GLU A 63 -6.61 10.74 -15.62
C GLU A 63 -5.52 11.02 -14.58
N GLY A 64 -5.06 9.96 -13.90
CA GLY A 64 -4.02 10.03 -12.89
C GLY A 64 -4.48 10.32 -11.47
N VAL A 65 -3.61 10.01 -10.52
CA VAL A 65 -3.80 10.25 -9.09
C VAL A 65 -3.46 11.70 -8.76
N GLN A 66 -4.36 12.40 -8.07
CA GLN A 66 -4.15 13.79 -7.64
C GLN A 66 -3.11 13.85 -6.51
N LEU A 67 -2.04 14.64 -6.68
CA LEU A 67 -1.00 14.83 -5.65
C LEU A 67 -1.12 16.18 -4.94
N THR A 68 -1.29 17.24 -5.72
CA THR A 68 -1.53 18.63 -5.29
C THR A 68 -2.74 19.17 -6.04
N PRO A 69 -3.32 20.35 -5.72
CA PRO A 69 -4.47 20.87 -6.47
C PRO A 69 -4.25 21.00 -7.99
N ASP A 70 -3.00 21.20 -8.40
CA ASP A 70 -2.56 21.49 -9.76
C ASP A 70 -1.85 20.31 -10.45
N LYS A 71 -1.46 19.26 -9.71
CA LYS A 71 -0.72 18.12 -10.26
C LYS A 71 -1.42 16.78 -10.06
N ARG A 72 -1.54 16.05 -11.16
CA ARG A 72 -1.87 14.62 -11.20
C ARG A 72 -0.69 13.81 -11.75
N PHE A 73 -0.62 12.54 -11.37
CA PHE A 73 0.32 11.58 -11.93
C PHE A 73 -0.43 10.40 -12.53
N VAL A 74 -0.24 10.17 -13.84
CA VAL A 74 -0.81 9.03 -14.55
C VAL A 74 0.02 7.80 -14.27
N LEU A 75 -0.58 6.78 -13.66
CA LEU A 75 0.11 5.53 -13.39
C LEU A 75 0.36 4.76 -14.71
N PRO A 76 1.53 4.13 -14.88
CA PRO A 76 1.74 3.17 -15.96
C PRO A 76 0.75 2.00 -15.85
N ARG A 77 0.33 1.45 -17.00
CA ARG A 77 -0.55 0.27 -17.06
C ARG A 77 0.17 -1.01 -16.63
N PRO A 78 -0.49 -2.01 -16.03
CA PRO A 78 0.15 -3.27 -15.67
C PRO A 78 0.84 -3.92 -16.87
N ASP A 79 1.99 -4.55 -16.62
CA ASP A 79 2.84 -5.02 -17.71
C ASP A 79 2.37 -6.35 -18.34
N LEU A 80 1.74 -7.22 -17.53
CA LEU A 80 1.36 -8.59 -17.94
C LEU A 80 -0.15 -8.81 -18.11
N VAL A 81 -0.95 -7.79 -17.80
CA VAL A 81 -2.42 -7.86 -17.85
C VAL A 81 -3.00 -6.51 -18.27
N SER A 82 -4.04 -6.53 -19.10
CA SER A 82 -4.77 -5.34 -19.51
C SER A 82 -5.59 -4.77 -18.35
N ILE A 83 -6.07 -3.53 -18.50
CA ILE A 83 -6.98 -2.95 -17.52
C ILE A 83 -8.34 -3.64 -17.47
N ASP A 84 -8.69 -4.38 -18.52
CA ASP A 84 -9.92 -5.17 -18.63
C ASP A 84 -9.74 -6.60 -18.10
N GLY A 85 -8.54 -6.95 -17.63
CA GLY A 85 -8.23 -8.25 -17.02
C GLY A 85 -7.75 -9.34 -17.97
N GLU A 86 -7.50 -9.01 -19.23
CA GLU A 86 -6.95 -9.99 -20.18
C GLU A 86 -5.42 -10.04 -20.10
N LEU A 87 -4.86 -11.25 -20.02
CA LEU A 87 -3.41 -11.43 -20.11
C LEU A 87 -2.89 -10.93 -21.46
N VAL A 88 -1.73 -10.27 -21.45
CA VAL A 88 -1.05 -9.89 -22.70
C VAL A 88 -0.55 -11.13 -23.43
N SER A 89 -0.20 -10.99 -24.71
CA SER A 89 0.29 -12.14 -25.49
C SER A 89 1.56 -12.75 -24.88
N SER A 90 1.81 -14.05 -25.04
CA SER A 90 2.98 -14.73 -24.46
C SER A 90 4.29 -14.02 -24.80
N THR A 91 4.46 -13.57 -26.04
CA THR A 91 5.67 -12.86 -26.49
C THR A 91 5.82 -11.49 -25.82
N GLU A 92 4.72 -10.75 -25.63
CA GLU A 92 4.74 -9.49 -24.89
C GLU A 92 5.02 -9.72 -23.41
N ALA A 93 4.42 -10.76 -22.83
CA ALA A 93 4.58 -11.13 -21.44
C ALA A 93 6.04 -11.53 -21.13
N GLU A 94 6.64 -12.38 -21.97
CA GLU A 94 8.05 -12.78 -21.86
C GLU A 94 8.99 -11.58 -21.96
N LYS A 95 8.73 -10.66 -22.91
CA LYS A 95 9.52 -9.44 -23.08
C LYS A 95 9.41 -8.52 -21.85
N ALA A 96 8.18 -8.24 -21.41
CA ALA A 96 7.92 -7.41 -20.24
C ALA A 96 8.54 -8.01 -18.97
N PHE A 97 8.40 -9.33 -18.78
CA PHE A 97 9.02 -10.04 -17.67
C PHE A 97 10.55 -9.95 -17.69
N ALA A 98 11.17 -10.07 -18.87
CA ALA A 98 12.61 -9.89 -19.03
C ALA A 98 13.08 -8.45 -18.71
N GLU A 99 12.29 -7.44 -19.09
CA GLU A 99 12.55 -6.04 -18.74
C GLU A 99 12.46 -5.81 -17.22
N ILE A 100 11.42 -6.36 -16.56
CA ILE A 100 11.24 -6.32 -15.10
C ILE A 100 12.41 -7.00 -14.38
N ALA A 101 12.81 -8.19 -14.83
CA ALA A 101 13.93 -8.94 -14.26
C ALA A 101 15.27 -8.21 -14.47
N GLY A 102 15.40 -7.46 -15.56
CA GLY A 102 16.57 -6.68 -15.90
C GLY A 102 17.86 -7.51 -15.84
N ARG A 103 18.88 -6.99 -15.14
CA ARG A 103 20.18 -7.66 -15.00
C ARG A 103 20.14 -8.98 -14.21
N HIS A 104 19.03 -9.28 -13.53
CA HIS A 104 18.92 -10.49 -12.72
C HIS A 104 18.60 -11.72 -13.57
N GLY A 105 17.94 -11.55 -14.72
CA GLY A 105 17.52 -12.64 -15.61
C GLY A 105 16.81 -13.74 -14.83
N ASP A 106 17.17 -15.00 -15.11
CA ASP A 106 16.59 -16.20 -14.46
C ASP A 106 16.70 -16.22 -12.93
N ARG A 107 17.64 -15.45 -12.33
CA ARG A 107 17.70 -15.38 -10.87
C ARG A 107 16.48 -14.71 -10.27
N PHE A 108 15.80 -13.85 -11.03
CA PHE A 108 14.61 -13.11 -10.59
C PHE A 108 13.42 -14.04 -10.28
N SER A 109 13.23 -15.10 -11.09
CA SER A 109 12.19 -16.12 -10.91
C SER A 109 12.62 -17.30 -10.04
N LYS A 110 13.84 -17.29 -9.47
CA LYS A 110 14.29 -18.42 -8.65
C LYS A 110 13.38 -18.60 -7.43
N ASP A 111 12.99 -19.84 -7.15
CA ASP A 111 12.34 -20.20 -5.88
C ASP A 111 13.30 -19.98 -4.71
N SER A 112 13.18 -18.81 -4.09
CA SER A 112 13.99 -18.40 -2.97
C SER A 112 13.41 -17.18 -2.29
N VAL A 113 13.35 -17.22 -0.96
CA VAL A 113 13.02 -16.06 -0.13
C VAL A 113 13.93 -14.85 -0.40
N VAL A 114 15.19 -15.09 -0.81
CA VAL A 114 16.17 -14.04 -1.14
C VAL A 114 16.31 -13.79 -2.65
N ALA A 115 15.39 -14.29 -3.48
CA ALA A 115 15.40 -13.97 -4.90
C ALA A 115 15.37 -12.44 -5.10
N PRO A 116 16.03 -11.90 -6.15
CA PRO A 116 16.01 -10.48 -6.44
C PRO A 116 14.58 -9.92 -6.56
N ILE A 117 14.47 -8.63 -6.31
CA ILE A 117 13.26 -7.85 -6.51
C ILE A 117 13.61 -6.65 -7.39
N SER A 118 12.65 -6.19 -8.19
CA SER A 118 12.76 -4.96 -8.95
C SER A 118 12.12 -3.85 -8.12
N VAL A 119 12.86 -2.78 -7.84
CA VAL A 119 12.35 -1.60 -7.16
C VAL A 119 12.86 -0.37 -7.90
N GLN A 120 11.94 0.39 -8.47
CA GLN A 120 12.21 1.67 -9.09
C GLN A 120 11.50 2.77 -8.30
N THR A 121 12.15 3.92 -8.19
CA THR A 121 11.60 5.06 -7.46
C THR A 121 11.99 6.34 -8.17
N ASP A 122 11.00 6.95 -8.80
CA ASP A 122 11.14 8.19 -9.54
C ASP A 122 10.59 9.36 -8.72
N SER A 123 11.24 10.51 -8.86
CA SER A 123 10.76 11.74 -8.21
C SER A 123 9.75 12.41 -9.12
N ILE A 124 8.64 12.83 -8.54
CA ILE A 124 7.62 13.61 -9.21
C ILE A 124 7.86 15.07 -8.83
N ASN A 125 8.05 15.93 -9.84
CA ASN A 125 8.30 17.35 -9.65
C ASN A 125 7.09 18.18 -10.10
N ASN A 126 6.86 19.31 -9.44
CA ASN A 126 5.96 20.35 -9.94
C ASN A 126 6.61 21.13 -11.09
N ASP A 127 5.88 22.09 -11.64
CA ASP A 127 6.33 22.88 -12.79
C ASP A 127 7.47 23.84 -12.43
N ALA A 128 7.66 24.14 -11.14
CA ALA A 128 8.80 24.87 -10.60
C ALA A 128 10.06 23.99 -10.41
N GLY A 129 9.98 22.68 -10.72
CA GLY A 129 11.08 21.73 -10.56
C GLY A 129 11.28 21.22 -9.13
N GLU A 130 10.36 21.54 -8.22
CA GLU A 130 10.40 21.08 -6.83
C GLU A 130 9.81 19.67 -6.72
N ARG A 131 10.46 18.81 -5.94
CA ARG A 131 9.93 17.47 -5.66
C ARG A 131 8.67 17.58 -4.79
N ILE A 132 7.59 16.99 -5.28
CA ILE A 132 6.29 16.92 -4.59
C ILE A 132 5.87 15.49 -4.28
N GLY A 133 6.59 14.48 -4.78
CA GLY A 133 6.23 13.10 -4.52
C GLY A 133 7.13 12.10 -5.19
N HIS A 134 6.68 10.85 -5.13
CA HIS A 134 7.38 9.69 -5.66
C HIS A 134 6.43 8.79 -6.43
N PHE A 135 6.88 8.30 -7.57
CA PHE A 135 6.33 7.12 -8.21
C PHE A 135 7.20 5.93 -7.83
N ILE A 136 6.58 4.84 -7.43
CA ILE A 136 7.25 3.64 -6.96
C ILE A 136 6.68 2.44 -7.73
N ASP A 137 7.59 1.69 -8.36
CA ASP A 137 7.30 0.44 -9.07
C ASP A 137 8.09 -0.68 -8.38
N VAL A 138 7.37 -1.69 -7.90
CA VAL A 138 7.93 -2.86 -7.25
C VAL A 138 7.43 -4.10 -7.98
N ALA A 139 8.34 -5.00 -8.33
CA ALA A 139 7.97 -6.29 -8.89
C ALA A 139 8.81 -7.42 -8.30
N PHE A 140 8.17 -8.55 -8.01
CA PHE A 140 8.83 -9.74 -7.50
C PHE A 140 8.01 -11.00 -7.78
N VAL A 141 8.70 -12.14 -7.86
CA VAL A 141 8.05 -13.45 -8.01
C VAL A 141 7.80 -14.10 -6.66
N VAL A 142 6.64 -14.75 -6.52
CA VAL A 142 6.30 -15.71 -5.46
C VAL A 142 6.01 -17.07 -6.10
N HIS A 143 6.49 -18.15 -5.49
CA HIS A 143 6.27 -19.53 -5.98
C HIS A 143 4.99 -20.10 -5.38
N GLN A 144 3.90 -19.43 -5.71
CA GLN A 144 2.53 -19.80 -5.40
C GLN A 144 1.67 -19.40 -6.60
N THR A 145 0.71 -20.25 -6.94
CA THR A 145 -0.34 -19.93 -7.91
C THR A 145 -1.22 -18.79 -7.40
N ILE A 146 -1.99 -18.16 -8.30
CA ILE A 146 -2.94 -17.12 -7.91
C ILE A 146 -4.00 -17.68 -6.96
N GLU A 147 -4.49 -18.90 -7.23
CA GLU A 147 -5.42 -19.61 -6.36
C GLU A 147 -4.87 -19.78 -4.94
N GLU A 148 -3.63 -20.25 -4.80
CA GLU A 148 -2.99 -20.43 -3.49
C GLU A 148 -2.80 -19.11 -2.75
N ILE A 149 -2.39 -18.04 -3.45
CA ILE A 149 -2.27 -16.71 -2.87
C ILE A 149 -3.61 -16.26 -2.30
N ARG A 150 -4.70 -16.36 -3.09
CA ARG A 150 -6.07 -15.99 -2.68
C ARG A 150 -6.53 -16.74 -1.42
N LYS A 151 -6.11 -18.00 -1.26
CA LYS A 151 -6.48 -18.86 -0.14
C LYS A 151 -5.58 -18.73 1.09
N SER A 152 -4.39 -18.15 0.95
CA SER A 152 -3.35 -18.19 1.99
C SER A 152 -3.75 -17.51 3.31
N GLU A 153 -3.30 -18.09 4.43
CA GLU A 153 -3.41 -17.52 5.79
C GLU A 153 -2.72 -16.15 5.92
N ALA A 154 -1.71 -15.90 5.09
CA ALA A 154 -1.08 -14.60 4.95
C ALA A 154 -2.07 -13.52 4.49
N LEU A 155 -3.19 -13.90 3.87
CA LEU A 155 -4.32 -13.01 3.57
C LEU A 155 -5.47 -13.15 4.60
N GLU A 156 -5.48 -14.21 5.41
CA GLU A 156 -6.53 -14.49 6.42
C GLU A 156 -6.48 -13.67 7.69
N ASP A 157 -5.30 -13.30 8.18
CA ASP A 157 -5.18 -12.37 9.32
C ASP A 157 -5.83 -11.01 9.02
N PHE A 158 -6.09 -10.74 7.74
CA PHE A 158 -6.78 -9.57 7.24
C PHE A 158 -8.27 -9.80 6.91
N LYS A 159 -8.80 -11.04 7.06
CA LYS A 159 -10.20 -11.44 6.81
C LYS A 159 -11.20 -11.06 7.91
N ARG A 160 -10.78 -10.90 9.16
CA ARG A 160 -11.70 -10.77 10.31
C ARG A 160 -12.14 -9.32 10.53
N GLN A 161 -13.18 -8.88 9.82
CA GLN A 161 -13.74 -7.53 9.93
C GLN A 161 -15.25 -7.49 10.26
N ASP A 162 -15.72 -8.30 11.22
CA ASP A 162 -17.12 -8.25 11.67
C ASP A 162 -17.41 -7.14 12.71
N ASP A 163 -16.39 -6.36 13.11
CA ASP A 163 -16.55 -5.32 14.13
C ASP A 163 -15.94 -3.98 13.66
N PRO A 164 -16.77 -2.96 13.34
CA PRO A 164 -16.29 -1.64 12.90
C PRO A 164 -15.50 -0.89 13.98
N THR A 165 -15.55 -1.34 15.24
CA THR A 165 -14.76 -0.79 16.34
C THR A 165 -13.38 -1.43 16.48
N ARG A 166 -13.14 -2.56 15.80
CA ARG A 166 -11.88 -3.31 15.91
C ARG A 166 -10.82 -2.69 15.01
N THR A 167 -9.75 -2.19 15.65
CA THR A 167 -8.57 -1.65 14.97
C THR A 167 -7.58 -2.78 14.71
N ILE A 168 -7.15 -2.94 13.46
CA ILE A 168 -6.04 -3.86 13.11
C ILE A 168 -4.72 -3.10 13.26
N GLU A 169 -3.88 -3.51 14.21
CA GLU A 169 -2.51 -3.01 14.38
C GLU A 169 -1.53 -3.86 13.57
N LEU A 170 -0.94 -3.31 12.50
CA LEU A 170 -0.06 -4.07 11.58
C LEU A 170 1.44 -4.01 11.98
N SER A 171 1.75 -3.85 13.28
CA SER A 171 3.13 -3.72 13.76
C SER A 171 3.38 -4.49 15.06
N ASP A 172 4.46 -5.29 15.08
CA ASP A 172 4.89 -6.11 16.23
C ASP A 172 5.53 -5.31 17.37
N ASP A 173 5.71 -4.01 17.21
CA ASP A 173 6.38 -3.17 18.19
C ASP A 173 5.39 -2.76 19.30
N LYS A 174 5.32 -3.60 20.34
CA LYS A 174 4.47 -3.36 21.52
C LYS A 174 4.85 -2.07 22.26
N ASP A 175 6.07 -1.57 22.06
CA ASP A 175 6.60 -0.39 22.73
C ASP A 175 6.47 0.89 21.89
N ALA A 176 5.94 0.81 20.66
CA ALA A 176 5.71 1.97 19.82
C ALA A 176 4.50 2.79 20.29
N ASP A 177 4.63 4.11 20.18
CA ASP A 177 3.52 5.04 20.45
C ASP A 177 2.33 4.74 19.52
N ASP A 178 1.13 5.03 19.99
CA ASP A 178 -0.14 4.74 19.33
C ASP A 178 -0.23 5.25 17.87
N PHE A 179 0.37 6.41 17.61
CA PHE A 179 0.42 7.03 16.28
C PHE A 179 1.51 6.46 15.37
N GLU A 180 2.46 5.70 15.92
CA GLU A 180 3.51 5.00 15.16
C GLU A 180 3.09 3.59 14.73
N LYS A 181 1.87 3.18 15.10
CA LYS A 181 1.26 1.94 14.64
C LYS A 181 0.45 2.19 13.36
N ASN A 182 0.57 1.26 12.42
CA ASN A 182 -0.36 1.21 11.30
C ASN A 182 -1.75 0.88 11.85
N ARG A 183 -2.78 1.64 11.48
CA ARG A 183 -4.17 1.38 11.89
C ARG A 183 -5.12 1.43 10.74
N THR A 184 -6.05 0.51 10.74
CA THR A 184 -7.08 0.41 9.72
C THR A 184 -8.40 0.02 10.39
N ARG A 185 -9.51 0.57 9.89
CA ARG A 185 -10.87 0.20 10.33
C ARG A 185 -11.91 0.60 9.30
N ALA A 186 -13.09 -0.02 9.39
CA ALA A 186 -14.26 0.43 8.65
C ALA A 186 -14.70 1.84 9.14
N LEU A 187 -15.39 2.56 8.26
CA LEU A 187 -16.01 3.84 8.60
C LEU A 187 -17.36 3.62 9.28
N THR A 188 -17.70 4.51 10.21
CA THR A 188 -19.06 4.53 10.78
C THR A 188 -20.03 5.26 9.85
N GLU A 189 -21.33 5.01 9.99
CA GLU A 189 -22.33 5.77 9.23
C GLU A 189 -22.28 7.27 9.52
N GLU A 190 -21.96 7.66 10.76
CA GLU A 190 -21.86 9.07 11.17
C GLU A 190 -20.71 9.78 10.46
N GLU A 191 -19.58 9.08 10.31
CA GLU A 191 -18.42 9.54 9.57
C GLU A 191 -18.73 9.74 8.09
N LEU A 192 -19.40 8.77 7.46
CA LEU A 192 -19.86 8.87 6.08
C LEU A 192 -20.83 10.04 5.87
N LYS A 193 -21.81 10.19 6.78
CA LYS A 193 -22.78 11.31 6.76
C LYS A 193 -22.11 12.67 6.90
N THR A 194 -21.07 12.78 7.73
CA THR A 194 -20.34 14.04 7.95
C THR A 194 -19.72 14.57 6.66
N PHE A 195 -19.30 13.69 5.75
CA PHE A 195 -18.72 14.05 4.45
C PHE A 195 -19.73 13.96 3.30
N GLY A 196 -21.00 13.64 3.58
CA GLY A 196 -22.03 13.47 2.54
C GLY A 196 -21.71 12.33 1.57
N VAL A 197 -20.97 11.31 2.02
CA VAL A 197 -20.58 10.16 1.21
C VAL A 197 -21.49 8.97 1.55
N SER A 198 -22.03 8.30 0.53
CA SER A 198 -22.67 6.99 0.68
C SER A 198 -21.68 5.91 0.27
N ALA A 199 -21.54 4.86 1.09
CA ALA A 199 -20.83 3.66 0.70
C ALA A 199 -21.58 2.95 -0.44
N ASP A 200 -20.81 2.29 -1.31
CA ASP A 200 -21.32 1.44 -2.38
C ASP A 200 -20.74 0.06 -2.12
N ASP A 201 -21.43 -0.67 -1.25
CA ASP A 201 -20.93 -1.88 -0.61
C ASP A 201 -20.67 -3.03 -1.62
N GLU A 202 -21.14 -2.89 -2.86
CA GLU A 202 -21.03 -3.93 -3.89
C GLU A 202 -19.68 -3.95 -4.60
N PHE A 203 -19.05 -2.78 -4.82
CA PHE A 203 -17.82 -2.68 -5.65
C PHE A 203 -16.71 -1.85 -5.03
N GLU A 204 -16.95 -1.23 -3.87
CA GLU A 204 -16.06 -0.26 -3.27
C GLU A 204 -16.04 -0.42 -1.76
N THR A 205 -14.84 -0.40 -1.18
CA THR A 205 -14.71 -0.35 0.28
C THR A 205 -14.04 0.96 0.67
N LEU A 206 -14.60 1.61 1.68
CA LEU A 206 -14.03 2.79 2.32
C LEU A 206 -13.50 2.41 3.69
N GLY A 207 -12.21 2.62 3.90
CA GLY A 207 -11.54 2.34 5.15
C GLY A 207 -10.77 3.56 5.67
N TYR A 208 -10.87 3.82 6.96
CA TYR A 208 -9.93 4.73 7.62
C TYR A 208 -8.56 4.07 7.68
N LEU A 209 -7.51 4.83 7.39
CA LEU A 209 -6.13 4.40 7.52
C LEU A 209 -5.28 5.40 8.31
N GLN A 210 -4.34 4.87 9.08
CA GLN A 210 -3.23 5.57 9.69
C GLN A 210 -1.93 4.89 9.25
N LEU A 211 -1.06 5.67 8.62
CA LEU A 211 0.17 5.22 8.00
C LEU A 211 1.36 6.03 8.52
N PRO A 212 2.07 5.54 9.54
CA PRO A 212 3.33 6.12 10.00
C PRO A 212 4.45 5.91 8.98
N ILE A 213 5.02 6.98 8.44
CA ILE A 213 6.09 6.95 7.44
C ILE A 213 7.42 7.32 8.09
N LEU A 214 8.34 6.35 8.08
CA LEU A 214 9.74 6.49 8.54
C LEU A 214 9.91 7.09 9.96
N SER A 215 8.92 6.92 10.85
CA SER A 215 8.90 7.52 12.20
C SER A 215 9.13 9.04 12.20
N GLN A 216 8.66 9.72 11.15
CA GLN A 216 8.75 11.19 11.01
C GLN A 216 7.40 11.82 10.70
N VAL A 217 6.51 11.10 10.02
CA VAL A 217 5.21 11.61 9.59
C VAL A 217 4.18 10.53 9.78
N VAL A 218 2.94 10.92 10.11
CA VAL A 218 1.79 10.04 10.08
C VAL A 218 0.82 10.58 9.05
N VAL A 219 0.48 9.77 8.04
CA VAL A 219 -0.61 10.05 7.10
C VAL A 219 -1.87 9.40 7.66
N ARG A 220 -2.98 10.13 7.66
CA ARG A 220 -4.30 9.65 8.04
C ARG A 220 -5.31 10.02 6.96
N GLY A 221 -6.34 9.24 6.82
CA GLY A 221 -7.43 9.59 5.92
C GLY A 221 -8.32 8.40 5.61
N VAL A 222 -9.20 8.61 4.66
CA VAL A 222 -10.02 7.53 4.10
C VAL A 222 -9.41 7.12 2.80
N ALA A 223 -9.20 5.82 2.63
CA ALA A 223 -8.90 5.28 1.31
C ALA A 223 -10.02 4.38 0.82
N ARG A 224 -10.17 4.48 -0.49
CA ARG A 224 -11.08 3.75 -1.34
C ARG A 224 -10.32 2.61 -1.96
N THR A 225 -10.81 1.38 -1.79
CA THR A 225 -10.28 0.18 -2.44
C THR A 225 -11.31 -0.42 -3.38
N ARG A 226 -10.83 -1.06 -4.46
CA ARG A 226 -11.68 -1.74 -5.43
C ARG A 226 -10.97 -2.96 -6.04
N ARG A 227 -11.74 -4.03 -6.26
CA ARG A 227 -11.39 -5.14 -7.17
C ARG A 227 -11.56 -4.66 -8.61
N SER A 228 -10.49 -4.25 -9.26
CA SER A 228 -10.57 -3.77 -10.65
C SER A 228 -10.57 -4.93 -11.64
N VAL A 229 -9.79 -5.98 -11.37
CA VAL A 229 -9.84 -7.24 -12.10
C VAL A 229 -9.91 -8.37 -11.08
N TRP A 230 -11.01 -9.10 -11.11
CA TRP A 230 -11.28 -10.23 -10.23
C TRP A 230 -12.29 -11.16 -10.89
N SER A 231 -12.09 -12.47 -10.76
CA SER A 231 -13.05 -13.48 -11.18
C SER A 231 -13.28 -14.46 -10.04
N GLU A 232 -14.53 -14.64 -9.64
CA GLU A 232 -14.92 -15.68 -8.68
C GLU A 232 -15.00 -17.06 -9.34
N ASP A 233 -15.37 -17.10 -10.63
CA ASP A 233 -15.52 -18.33 -11.41
C ASP A 233 -14.18 -18.89 -11.92
N ASP A 234 -13.16 -18.02 -12.05
CA ASP A 234 -11.82 -18.37 -12.50
C ASP A 234 -10.80 -18.00 -11.42
N VAL A 235 -10.40 -19.01 -10.66
CA VAL A 235 -9.44 -18.88 -9.55
C VAL A 235 -8.01 -18.62 -10.02
N ASP A 236 -7.71 -18.94 -11.28
CA ASP A 236 -6.39 -18.73 -11.91
C ASP A 236 -6.32 -17.40 -12.66
N ALA A 237 -7.45 -16.70 -12.82
CA ALA A 237 -7.50 -15.40 -13.47
C ALA A 237 -6.59 -14.38 -12.77
N PRO A 238 -5.96 -13.47 -13.53
CA PRO A 238 -5.17 -12.40 -12.96
C PRO A 238 -6.01 -11.55 -12.00
N VAL A 239 -5.34 -10.97 -11.00
CA VAL A 239 -5.97 -10.13 -9.99
C VAL A 239 -5.39 -8.72 -10.09
N ILE A 240 -6.26 -7.71 -10.09
CA ILE A 240 -5.85 -6.31 -9.88
C ILE A 240 -6.68 -5.69 -8.76
N LEU A 241 -5.98 -5.26 -7.72
CA LEU A 241 -6.54 -4.51 -6.60
C LEU A 241 -6.05 -3.06 -6.67
N THR A 242 -6.97 -2.10 -6.59
CA THR A 242 -6.66 -0.67 -6.61
C THR A 242 -6.97 -0.01 -5.28
N TRP A 243 -6.20 1.04 -4.95
CA TRP A 243 -6.49 1.90 -3.80
C TRP A 243 -6.13 3.36 -4.04
N LEU A 244 -6.87 4.24 -3.39
CA LEU A 244 -6.68 5.68 -3.47
C LEU A 244 -7.13 6.36 -2.17
N ILE A 245 -6.36 7.32 -1.65
CA ILE A 245 -6.86 8.28 -0.66
C ILE A 245 -8.01 9.07 -1.28
N ASP A 246 -9.19 8.93 -0.72
CA ASP A 246 -10.42 9.40 -1.33
C ASP A 246 -10.58 10.91 -1.15
N SER A 247 -10.48 11.64 -2.27
CA SER A 247 -10.61 13.10 -2.29
C SER A 247 -11.90 13.65 -1.68
N ARG A 248 -12.98 12.85 -1.57
CA ARG A 248 -14.24 13.24 -0.91
C ARG A 248 -14.05 13.53 0.58
N PHE A 249 -13.00 12.97 1.20
CA PHE A 249 -12.65 13.18 2.61
C PHE A 249 -11.57 14.27 2.80
N ARG A 250 -11.29 15.07 1.76
CA ARG A 250 -10.36 16.18 1.87
C ARG A 250 -10.97 17.31 2.71
N SER A 251 -10.17 17.87 3.60
CA SER A 251 -10.44 19.14 4.28
C SER A 251 -9.23 20.06 4.14
N ASP A 252 -9.44 21.34 3.89
CA ASP A 252 -8.34 22.33 3.88
C ASP A 252 -7.90 22.70 5.31
N THR A 253 -8.77 22.48 6.30
CA THR A 253 -8.51 22.71 7.73
C THR A 253 -8.87 21.45 8.54
N PRO A 254 -8.12 20.34 8.38
CA PRO A 254 -8.36 19.14 9.17
C PRO A 254 -8.12 19.41 10.66
N THR A 255 -8.92 18.77 11.52
CA THR A 255 -8.71 18.77 12.97
C THR A 255 -8.04 17.47 13.41
N ASP A 256 -7.40 17.50 14.58
CA ASP A 256 -6.60 16.40 15.14
C ASP A 256 -7.33 15.04 15.15
N ASP A 257 -8.62 15.06 15.45
CA ASP A 257 -9.47 13.87 15.62
C ASP A 257 -10.36 13.58 14.39
N SER A 258 -10.28 14.40 13.34
CA SER A 258 -11.06 14.17 12.13
C SER A 258 -10.52 13.01 11.29
N ILE A 259 -11.42 12.31 10.61
CA ILE A 259 -11.05 11.32 9.58
C ILE A 259 -10.65 11.95 8.24
N ALA A 260 -10.63 13.29 8.17
CA ALA A 260 -10.25 14.00 6.96
C ALA A 260 -8.82 13.63 6.55
N ASN A 261 -8.56 13.62 5.24
CA ASN A 261 -7.25 13.30 4.71
C ASN A 261 -6.22 14.31 5.20
N GLN A 262 -5.26 13.84 5.96
CA GLN A 262 -4.29 14.68 6.65
C GLN A 262 -2.94 13.99 6.81
N TRP A 263 -1.90 14.80 7.02
CA TRP A 263 -0.62 14.33 7.52
C TRP A 263 -0.18 15.16 8.71
N ARG A 264 0.58 14.55 9.61
CA ARG A 264 1.09 15.16 10.84
C ARG A 264 2.56 14.81 11.03
N PRO A 265 3.45 15.79 11.28
CA PRO A 265 4.83 15.46 11.65
C PRO A 265 4.87 14.82 13.05
N ILE A 266 5.81 13.92 13.26
CA ILE A 266 6.17 13.39 14.58
C ILE A 266 7.29 14.26 15.12
N GLU A 267 6.96 15.07 16.11
CA GLU A 267 7.88 15.99 16.77
C GLU A 267 8.41 15.40 18.07
N ARG A 268 9.45 16.02 18.62
CA ARG A 268 10.03 15.64 19.92
C ARG A 268 10.08 16.84 20.83
N SER A 269 9.65 16.64 22.08
CA SER A 269 9.74 17.66 23.11
C SER A 269 11.19 17.84 23.58
N SER A 270 11.44 18.82 24.45
CA SER A 270 12.74 19.00 25.09
C SER A 270 13.15 17.81 25.97
N THR A 271 12.19 16.99 26.42
CA THR A 271 12.43 15.76 27.19
C THR A 271 12.62 14.53 26.30
N GLY A 272 12.48 14.67 24.97
CA GLY A 272 12.62 13.59 23.99
C GLY A 272 11.34 12.77 23.77
N GLU A 273 10.24 13.13 24.44
CA GLU A 273 8.92 12.54 24.23
C GLU A 273 8.40 12.89 22.83
N LYS A 274 7.85 11.89 22.13
CA LYS A 274 7.30 12.08 20.79
C LYS A 274 5.85 12.52 20.87
N TYR A 275 5.45 13.42 19.98
CA TYR A 275 4.05 13.83 19.84
C TYR A 275 3.75 14.19 18.39
N LEU A 276 2.46 14.25 18.04
CA LEU A 276 2.04 14.68 16.71
C LEU A 276 1.93 16.20 16.65
N GLY A 277 2.58 16.82 15.66
CA GLY A 277 2.38 18.23 15.33
C GLY A 277 1.00 18.52 14.74
N SER A 278 0.80 19.76 14.30
CA SER A 278 -0.49 20.22 13.77
C SER A 278 -0.92 19.49 12.49
N PRO A 279 -2.22 19.21 12.33
CA PRO A 279 -2.78 18.55 11.15
C PRO A 279 -2.68 19.42 9.91
N ARG A 280 -2.36 18.80 8.78
CA ARG A 280 -2.24 19.45 7.47
C ARG A 280 -2.94 18.63 6.41
N SER A 281 -3.63 19.29 5.49
CA SER A 281 -4.38 18.63 4.41
C SER A 281 -3.47 17.70 3.59
N TYR A 282 -4.02 16.56 3.17
CA TYR A 282 -3.33 15.57 2.35
C TYR A 282 -4.21 15.10 1.19
N ALA A 283 -3.61 14.90 0.01
CA ALA A 283 -4.37 14.57 -1.20
C ALA A 283 -3.86 13.32 -1.95
N GLY A 284 -2.57 12.99 -1.89
CA GLY A 284 -1.98 12.14 -2.92
C GLY A 284 -1.36 10.84 -2.44
N LEU A 285 -2.15 9.78 -2.31
CA LEU A 285 -1.63 8.42 -2.24
C LEU A 285 -2.58 7.50 -2.98
N GLY A 286 -2.08 6.72 -3.93
CA GLY A 286 -2.89 5.74 -4.64
C GLY A 286 -2.05 4.87 -5.56
N GLY A 287 -2.58 3.71 -5.90
CA GLY A 287 -1.87 2.70 -6.65
C GLY A 287 -2.70 1.47 -6.95
N TYR A 288 -2.02 0.49 -7.54
CA TYR A 288 -2.57 -0.83 -7.76
C TYR A 288 -1.53 -1.92 -7.50
N VAL A 289 -2.05 -3.11 -7.25
CA VAL A 289 -1.33 -4.38 -7.21
C VAL A 289 -1.89 -5.24 -8.32
N ALA A 290 -1.03 -5.75 -9.18
CA ALA A 290 -1.37 -6.76 -10.18
C ALA A 290 -0.67 -8.08 -9.82
N ILE A 291 -1.42 -9.17 -9.83
CA ILE A 291 -0.93 -10.53 -9.63
C ILE A 291 -1.26 -11.31 -10.89
N THR A 292 -0.23 -11.80 -11.58
CA THR A 292 -0.34 -12.48 -12.87
C THR A 292 0.55 -13.71 -12.89
N PRO A 293 0.25 -14.75 -13.68
CA PRO A 293 1.15 -15.89 -13.84
C PRO A 293 2.52 -15.45 -14.38
N VAL A 294 3.59 -16.12 -13.94
CA VAL A 294 4.92 -15.92 -14.55
C VAL A 294 4.94 -16.60 -15.93
N PRO A 295 5.39 -15.91 -16.99
CA PRO A 295 5.48 -16.52 -18.32
C PRO A 295 6.34 -17.79 -18.30
N GLY A 296 5.76 -18.92 -18.71
CA GLY A 296 6.43 -20.22 -18.73
C GLY A 296 6.59 -20.91 -17.36
N THR A 297 6.01 -20.37 -16.29
CA THR A 297 6.09 -20.93 -14.92
C THR A 297 4.72 -20.78 -14.22
N PRO A 298 3.71 -21.60 -14.58
CA PRO A 298 2.34 -21.47 -14.08
C PRO A 298 2.20 -21.66 -12.56
N GLU A 299 3.15 -22.34 -11.92
CA GLU A 299 3.22 -22.53 -10.46
C GLU A 299 3.69 -21.27 -9.70
N ALA A 300 4.09 -20.21 -10.42
CA ALA A 300 4.58 -18.98 -9.83
C ALA A 300 3.78 -17.77 -10.32
N SER A 301 3.64 -16.79 -9.43
CA SER A 301 2.97 -15.52 -9.71
C SER A 301 3.96 -14.36 -9.66
N LEU A 302 3.85 -13.46 -10.63
CA LEU A 302 4.46 -12.14 -10.56
C LEU A 302 3.53 -11.23 -9.78
N VAL A 303 4.06 -10.60 -8.73
CA VAL A 303 3.39 -9.51 -8.01
C VAL A 303 4.03 -8.21 -8.46
N GLN A 304 3.23 -7.35 -9.09
CA GLN A 304 3.61 -5.98 -9.46
C GLN A 304 2.80 -4.98 -8.63
N ILE A 305 3.49 -4.01 -8.03
CA ILE A 305 2.91 -2.96 -7.21
C ILE A 305 3.35 -1.62 -7.79
N ARG A 306 2.40 -0.80 -8.22
CA ARG A 306 2.66 0.55 -8.72
C ARG A 306 1.84 1.56 -7.98
N PHE A 307 2.49 2.54 -7.39
CA PHE A 307 1.78 3.58 -6.65
C PHE A 307 2.54 4.90 -6.66
N VAL A 308 1.79 5.96 -6.37
CA VAL A 308 2.34 7.27 -6.10
C VAL A 308 2.07 7.70 -4.67
N LEU A 309 3.00 8.49 -4.17
CA LEU A 309 2.93 9.09 -2.84
C LEU A 309 3.35 10.56 -2.94
N HIS A 310 2.45 11.45 -2.57
CA HIS A 310 2.70 12.86 -2.36
C HIS A 310 3.56 12.99 -1.11
N GLU A 311 4.74 13.60 -1.28
CA GLU A 311 5.73 13.92 -0.25
C GLU A 311 5.86 15.45 -0.20
N PRO A 312 5.03 16.14 0.61
CA PRO A 312 5.26 17.53 0.96
C PRO A 312 6.71 17.76 1.41
N GLN A 313 7.34 18.86 1.00
CA GLN A 313 8.74 19.16 1.36
C GLN A 313 8.99 19.12 2.88
N ASP A 314 7.98 19.49 3.65
CA ASP A 314 8.03 19.57 5.10
C ASP A 314 8.18 18.20 5.78
N TRP A 315 7.88 17.08 5.10
CA TRP A 315 7.99 15.73 5.69
C TRP A 315 9.41 15.41 6.15
N PHE A 316 10.41 15.78 5.36
CA PHE A 316 11.81 15.42 5.60
C PHE A 316 12.77 16.59 5.43
N SER A 317 12.25 17.82 5.46
CA SER A 317 13.00 19.05 5.19
C SER A 317 13.71 18.99 3.82
N GLY A 318 12.97 18.54 2.79
CA GLY A 318 13.46 18.38 1.42
C GLY A 318 14.38 17.17 1.15
N ARG A 319 14.79 16.42 2.18
CA ARG A 319 15.64 15.22 2.01
C ARG A 319 14.87 14.08 1.34
N ASN A 320 15.49 13.42 0.38
CA ASN A 320 14.90 12.29 -0.34
C ASN A 320 15.04 10.98 0.45
N LEU A 321 14.41 10.92 1.62
CA LEU A 321 14.53 9.76 2.52
C LEU A 321 13.82 8.53 1.96
N LEU A 322 12.65 8.71 1.33
CA LEU A 322 11.90 7.60 0.75
C LEU A 322 12.72 6.83 -0.28
N ARG A 323 13.32 7.51 -1.28
CA ARG A 323 14.17 6.84 -2.28
C ARG A 323 15.33 6.05 -1.65
N SER A 324 15.89 6.54 -0.54
CA SER A 324 17.03 5.90 0.13
C SER A 324 16.65 4.70 1.00
N LYS A 325 15.47 4.73 1.62
CA LYS A 325 15.05 3.74 2.62
C LYS A 325 14.09 2.71 2.05
N LEU A 326 13.17 3.14 1.19
CA LEU A 326 12.10 2.31 0.68
C LEU A 326 12.56 0.99 0.04
N PRO A 327 13.63 0.95 -0.80
CA PRO A 327 14.06 -0.31 -1.38
C PRO A 327 14.45 -1.37 -0.34
N ILE A 328 15.07 -0.96 0.76
CA ILE A 328 15.46 -1.86 1.85
C ILE A 328 14.20 -2.38 2.57
N LEU A 329 13.24 -1.49 2.84
CA LEU A 329 11.98 -1.86 3.51
C LEU A 329 11.17 -2.83 2.65
N VAL A 330 11.10 -2.56 1.35
CA VAL A 330 10.43 -3.41 0.38
C VAL A 330 11.08 -4.78 0.33
N GLN A 331 12.41 -4.82 0.28
CA GLN A 331 13.15 -6.07 0.26
C GLN A 331 12.89 -6.95 1.50
N ASP A 332 12.92 -6.35 2.69
CA ASP A 332 12.71 -7.10 3.92
C ASP A 332 11.27 -7.61 4.04
N ARG A 333 10.28 -6.84 3.56
CA ARG A 333 8.87 -7.26 3.55
C ARG A 333 8.58 -8.33 2.52
N VAL A 334 9.11 -8.22 1.30
CA VAL A 334 8.98 -9.29 0.28
C VAL A 334 9.60 -10.60 0.77
N ARG A 335 10.73 -10.53 1.48
CA ARG A 335 11.34 -11.72 2.10
C ARG A 335 10.45 -12.36 3.16
N ASN A 336 9.77 -11.55 3.97
CA ASN A 336 8.85 -12.06 4.98
C ASN A 336 7.61 -12.68 4.33
N LEU A 337 6.99 -11.98 3.37
CA LEU A 337 5.87 -12.51 2.60
C LEU A 337 6.20 -13.86 1.95
N ARG A 338 7.37 -13.97 1.30
CA ARG A 338 7.82 -15.24 0.71
C ARG A 338 8.03 -16.37 1.73
N ARG A 339 8.32 -16.05 3.00
CA ARG A 339 8.42 -17.05 4.07
C ARG A 339 7.07 -17.46 4.62
N GLU A 340 6.12 -16.53 4.66
CA GLU A 340 4.74 -16.77 5.11
C GLU A 340 3.94 -17.58 4.08
N LEU A 341 4.28 -17.43 2.80
CA LEU A 341 3.68 -18.20 1.70
C LEU A 341 4.35 -19.57 1.46
N GLN A 342 5.41 -19.94 2.18
CA GLN A 342 6.07 -21.26 2.12
C GLN A 342 5.60 -22.13 3.28
#